data_AF-A0A8J8W9J9-F1
#
_entry.id   AF-A0A8J8W9J9-F1
#
_cell.length_a   1.000
_cell.length_b   1.000
_cell.length_c   1.000
_cell.angle_alpha   90.00
_cell.angle_beta   90.00
_cell.angle_gamma   90.00
#
_symmetry.space_group_name_H-M   'P 1'
#
loop_
_entity.id
_entity.type
_entity.pdbx_description
1 polymer ?
#
loop_
_entity_poly.entity_id
_entity_poly.type
_entity_poly.pdbx_seq_one_letter_code
_entity_poly.pdbx_strand_id
1 'polypeptide(L)'
;MSFDLSLYLVTDSTPAILKGRDLCTVVEEAIKGGVTIVQYRDKTSDTGDLITTASKLHQVTKKYGVPLLINDRVDVALAIDAEGVHLGQDDMNLAAAKKLLPEGSIIGISTSTVQEAQKAISDGADYLGIGTMFATPTKTNTKSILGTAGTQDLLKAIGDSSVATVAIGGINHSNVQRVLYQSRCDAKGLDGVAIVSAIVGAESPKASAAEFARLIKVAPVFALTPTPSRANEIESLTREVPAIVRKMTEAHPLVHNMINFVVANFVANVALSIGASPIMAPHGEEAKDLCQFDGALLINMGTLTSESVSNYQKAIQAYNSRGNPVIYDPVGAAATEIRRNAVSTLMAGGYFDLIKGNEGEIRQVWGSGAVQQRGVDSGPSTLDEQQKAKLARDLARREHNVVLLTGVTDYLSDGERVIAVDNGHPYLGQVTGTGCAIGSVSGCFLAAHRSDKLLAVLSGLLMFEIAAENAAARDFVRGPGSFVPAFLDELYAIRTAASKGQDGWISGRAKLREVKL
;
A
#
# COMPACT_ATOMS: atom_id res chain seq x y z
N MET A 1 -8.12 3.15 -34.03
CA MET A 1 -8.53 1.82 -33.51
C MET A 1 -8.64 1.91 -32.01
N SER A 2 -9.57 1.18 -31.38
CA SER A 2 -9.51 0.97 -29.92
C SER A 2 -8.37 -0.01 -29.61
N PHE A 3 -7.49 0.33 -28.67
CA PHE A 3 -6.40 -0.55 -28.20
C PHE A 3 -6.55 -0.82 -26.70
N ASP A 4 -6.08 -1.98 -26.25
CA ASP A 4 -6.19 -2.43 -24.85
C ASP A 4 -4.82 -2.38 -24.17
N LEU A 5 -4.70 -1.50 -23.17
CA LEU A 5 -3.47 -1.29 -22.41
C LEU A 5 -3.34 -2.20 -21.18
N SER A 6 -4.32 -3.08 -20.91
CA SER A 6 -4.42 -3.86 -19.67
C SER A 6 -3.10 -4.53 -19.28
N LEU A 7 -2.53 -5.34 -20.19
CA LEU A 7 -1.24 -6.00 -19.99
C LEU A 7 -0.29 -5.64 -21.13
N TYR A 8 0.51 -4.60 -20.88
CA TYR A 8 1.44 -4.05 -21.84
C TYR A 8 2.84 -4.68 -21.66
N LEU A 9 3.32 -5.42 -22.65
CA LEU A 9 4.69 -5.93 -22.66
C LEU A 9 5.65 -4.92 -23.31
N VAL A 10 6.71 -4.56 -22.61
CA VAL A 10 7.88 -3.89 -23.22
C VAL A 10 9.01 -4.90 -23.30
N THR A 11 9.65 -5.04 -24.47
CA THR A 11 10.73 -6.00 -24.65
C THR A 11 12.04 -5.52 -24.04
N ASP A 12 12.92 -6.45 -23.72
CA ASP A 12 14.33 -6.16 -23.42
C ASP A 12 15.19 -7.31 -23.95
N SER A 13 16.01 -7.01 -24.95
CA SER A 13 16.87 -8.00 -25.64
C SER A 13 18.21 -8.24 -24.93
N THR A 14 18.47 -7.58 -23.80
CA THR A 14 19.76 -7.71 -23.13
C THR A 14 19.98 -9.15 -22.62
N PRO A 15 21.23 -9.66 -22.66
CA PRO A 15 21.53 -11.00 -22.16
C PRO A 15 21.09 -11.24 -20.71
N ALA A 16 21.11 -10.19 -19.87
CA ALA A 16 20.70 -10.25 -18.48
C ALA A 16 19.22 -10.61 -18.29
N ILE A 17 18.35 -10.16 -19.20
CA ILE A 17 16.90 -10.40 -19.12
C ILE A 17 16.48 -11.53 -20.05
N LEU A 18 16.87 -11.48 -21.32
CA LEU A 18 16.45 -12.44 -22.34
C LEU A 18 17.11 -13.82 -22.16
N LYS A 19 18.28 -13.88 -21.50
CA LYS A 19 19.03 -15.11 -21.20
C LYS A 19 19.32 -15.96 -22.44
N GLY A 20 19.62 -15.31 -23.57
CA GLY A 20 19.95 -15.95 -24.85
C GLY A 20 18.78 -16.64 -25.55
N ARG A 21 17.54 -16.47 -25.07
CA ARG A 21 16.35 -17.00 -25.74
C ARG A 21 16.00 -16.18 -26.98
N ASP A 22 15.27 -16.77 -27.92
CA ASP A 22 14.73 -16.03 -29.05
C ASP A 22 13.61 -15.06 -28.60
N LEU A 23 13.77 -13.78 -28.93
CA LEU A 23 12.83 -12.73 -28.51
C LEU A 23 11.44 -12.94 -29.11
N CYS A 24 11.34 -13.36 -30.36
CA CYS A 24 10.05 -13.57 -31.03
C CYS A 24 9.25 -14.68 -30.34
N THR A 25 9.92 -15.77 -29.98
CA THR A 25 9.34 -16.88 -29.20
C THR A 25 8.87 -16.42 -27.83
N VAL A 26 9.67 -15.62 -27.12
CA VAL A 26 9.28 -15.08 -25.79
C VAL A 26 8.05 -14.17 -25.90
N VAL A 27 8.00 -13.29 -26.90
CA VAL A 27 6.85 -12.42 -27.16
C VAL A 27 5.61 -13.22 -27.55
N GLU A 28 5.75 -14.23 -28.42
CA GLU A 28 4.62 -15.09 -28.81
C GLU A 28 4.03 -15.83 -27.60
N GLU A 29 4.88 -16.38 -26.72
CA GLU A 29 4.42 -17.04 -25.50
C GLU A 29 3.73 -16.07 -24.53
N ALA A 30 4.24 -14.85 -24.39
CA ALA A 30 3.61 -13.83 -23.58
C ALA A 30 2.22 -13.40 -24.12
N ILE A 31 2.08 -13.27 -25.45
CA ILE A 31 0.80 -13.01 -26.12
C ILE A 31 -0.20 -14.14 -25.85
N LYS A 32 0.23 -15.41 -25.96
CA LYS A 32 -0.61 -16.56 -25.60
C LYS A 32 -1.01 -16.59 -24.12
N GLY A 33 -0.26 -15.88 -23.27
CA GLY A 33 -0.59 -15.68 -21.86
C GLY A 33 -1.54 -14.50 -21.60
N GLY A 34 -1.85 -13.67 -22.60
CA GLY A 34 -2.80 -12.57 -22.48
C GLY A 34 -2.20 -11.17 -22.51
N VAL A 35 -0.97 -10.99 -23.01
CA VAL A 35 -0.46 -9.65 -23.37
C VAL A 35 -1.36 -9.03 -24.44
N THR A 36 -1.75 -7.77 -24.23
CA THR A 36 -2.72 -7.05 -25.06
C THR A 36 -2.08 -6.02 -25.99
N ILE A 37 -0.84 -5.63 -25.71
CA ILE A 37 -0.03 -4.72 -26.54
C ILE A 37 1.46 -4.98 -26.31
N VAL A 38 2.27 -4.88 -27.36
CA VAL A 38 3.72 -5.09 -27.30
C VAL A 38 4.46 -3.83 -27.74
N GLN A 39 5.50 -3.43 -27.00
CA GLN A 39 6.46 -2.42 -27.43
C GLN A 39 7.82 -3.08 -27.63
N TYR A 40 8.36 -2.97 -28.85
CA TYR A 40 9.73 -3.32 -29.12
C TYR A 40 10.66 -2.18 -28.70
N ARG A 41 11.55 -2.49 -27.76
CA ARG A 41 12.55 -1.59 -27.21
C ARG A 41 13.95 -2.19 -27.39
N ASP A 42 14.76 -1.48 -28.16
CA ASP A 42 16.17 -1.76 -28.36
C ASP A 42 16.92 -0.42 -28.43
N LYS A 43 17.93 -0.23 -27.57
CA LYS A 43 18.69 1.02 -27.46
C LYS A 43 20.10 0.90 -28.02
N THR A 44 20.49 -0.27 -28.50
CA THR A 44 21.89 -0.60 -28.80
C THR A 44 22.09 -1.09 -30.21
N SER A 45 21.09 -1.75 -30.81
CA SER A 45 21.25 -2.33 -32.15
C SER A 45 21.25 -1.27 -33.23
N ASP A 46 21.98 -1.54 -34.31
CA ASP A 46 21.95 -0.71 -35.51
C ASP A 46 20.57 -0.76 -36.17
N THR A 47 20.23 0.30 -36.89
CA THR A 47 18.89 0.47 -37.49
C THR A 47 18.47 -0.70 -38.37
N GLY A 48 19.38 -1.30 -39.15
CA GLY A 48 19.07 -2.43 -40.01
C GLY A 48 18.66 -3.69 -39.23
N ASP A 49 19.34 -3.97 -38.13
CA ASP A 49 19.02 -5.09 -37.23
C ASP A 49 17.72 -4.83 -36.46
N LEU A 50 17.49 -3.57 -36.07
CA LEU A 50 16.26 -3.13 -35.43
C LEU A 50 15.05 -3.35 -36.35
N ILE A 51 15.12 -2.93 -37.62
CA ILE A 51 14.06 -3.15 -38.62
C ILE A 51 13.84 -4.66 -38.84
N THR A 52 14.92 -5.43 -38.98
CA THR A 52 14.82 -6.89 -39.19
C THR A 52 14.11 -7.58 -38.04
N THR A 53 14.46 -7.23 -36.80
CA THR A 53 13.86 -7.80 -35.59
C THR A 53 12.42 -7.31 -35.40
N ALA A 54 12.17 -6.01 -35.59
CA ALA A 54 10.84 -5.42 -35.51
C ALA A 54 9.88 -6.06 -36.52
N SER A 55 10.33 -6.32 -37.76
CA SER A 55 9.52 -6.99 -38.79
C SER A 55 9.12 -8.41 -38.37
N LYS A 56 10.03 -9.19 -37.78
CA LYS A 56 9.72 -10.53 -37.24
C LYS A 56 8.72 -10.46 -36.09
N LEU A 57 8.91 -9.52 -35.15
CA LEU A 57 7.97 -9.28 -34.05
C LEU A 57 6.59 -8.85 -34.55
N HIS A 58 6.54 -8.06 -35.63
CA HIS A 58 5.29 -7.61 -36.22
C HIS A 58 4.50 -8.76 -36.83
N GLN A 59 5.18 -9.68 -37.51
CA GLN A 59 4.54 -10.91 -38.01
C GLN A 59 3.93 -11.75 -36.88
N VAL A 60 4.67 -11.89 -35.76
CA VAL A 60 4.18 -12.60 -34.57
C VAL A 60 2.95 -11.90 -33.99
N THR A 61 3.02 -10.59 -33.76
CA THR A 61 1.95 -9.81 -33.11
C THR A 61 0.69 -9.72 -33.97
N LYS A 62 0.84 -9.49 -35.29
CA LYS A 62 -0.27 -9.50 -36.27
C LYS A 62 -1.04 -10.81 -36.29
N LYS A 63 -0.36 -11.96 -36.16
CA LYS A 63 -1.01 -13.29 -36.10
C LYS A 63 -2.07 -13.40 -34.99
N TYR A 64 -1.92 -12.64 -33.91
CA TYR A 64 -2.83 -12.66 -32.76
C TYR A 64 -3.66 -11.38 -32.62
N GLY A 65 -3.57 -10.44 -33.58
CA GLY A 65 -4.28 -9.17 -33.51
C GLY A 65 -3.81 -8.26 -32.36
N VAL A 66 -2.58 -8.43 -31.90
CA VAL A 66 -1.96 -7.58 -30.86
C VAL A 66 -1.17 -6.47 -31.53
N PRO A 67 -1.35 -5.19 -31.18
CA PRO A 67 -0.58 -4.09 -31.78
C PRO A 67 0.90 -4.11 -31.34
N LEU A 68 1.79 -3.73 -32.26
CA LEU A 68 3.21 -3.51 -32.01
C LEU A 68 3.53 -2.01 -32.04
N LEU A 69 4.13 -1.52 -30.96
CA LEU A 69 4.69 -0.17 -30.88
C LEU A 69 6.22 -0.22 -30.95
N ILE A 70 6.83 0.80 -31.58
CA ILE A 70 8.29 0.95 -31.60
C ILE A 70 8.70 2.05 -30.60
N ASN A 71 9.65 1.72 -29.73
CA ASN A 71 10.19 2.67 -28.75
C ASN A 71 11.16 3.65 -29.43
N ASP A 72 10.95 4.96 -29.21
CA ASP A 72 11.78 6.12 -29.61
C ASP A 72 11.95 6.34 -31.15
N ARG A 73 11.84 5.28 -31.97
CA ARG A 73 12.24 5.25 -33.40
C ARG A 73 11.06 5.30 -34.38
N VAL A 74 10.60 6.52 -34.69
CA VAL A 74 9.53 6.78 -35.68
C VAL A 74 9.86 6.25 -37.08
N ASP A 75 11.12 6.38 -37.48
CA ASP A 75 11.62 5.90 -38.78
C ASP A 75 11.50 4.38 -38.93
N VAL A 76 11.79 3.63 -37.85
CA VAL A 76 11.64 2.17 -37.87
C VAL A 76 10.17 1.75 -37.85
N ALA A 77 9.32 2.45 -37.11
CA ALA A 77 7.87 2.22 -37.15
C ALA A 77 7.31 2.36 -38.58
N LEU A 78 7.74 3.41 -39.30
CA LEU A 78 7.37 3.62 -40.70
C LEU A 78 7.91 2.52 -41.62
N ALA A 79 9.16 2.10 -41.43
CA ALA A 79 9.80 1.11 -42.29
C ALA A 79 9.11 -0.26 -42.26
N ILE A 80 8.44 -0.61 -41.16
CA ILE A 80 7.74 -1.89 -41.00
C ILE A 80 6.21 -1.76 -40.94
N ASP A 81 5.66 -0.56 -41.11
CA ASP A 81 4.22 -0.28 -41.00
C ASP A 81 3.64 -0.68 -39.62
N ALA A 82 4.36 -0.38 -38.54
CA ALA A 82 3.95 -0.67 -37.17
C ALA A 82 2.73 0.17 -36.74
N GLU A 83 1.96 -0.32 -35.78
CA GLU A 83 0.73 0.35 -35.32
C GLU A 83 0.99 1.65 -34.55
N GLY A 84 2.23 1.92 -34.14
CA GLY A 84 2.57 3.19 -33.51
C GLY A 84 3.93 3.23 -32.82
N VAL A 85 4.10 4.23 -31.95
CA VAL A 85 5.34 4.48 -31.20
C VAL A 85 5.08 4.83 -29.74
N HIS A 86 6.13 4.69 -28.94
CA HIS A 86 6.20 5.30 -27.62
C HIS A 86 7.44 6.19 -27.55
N LEU A 87 7.29 7.42 -27.08
CA LEU A 87 8.35 8.43 -27.08
C LEU A 87 8.61 8.92 -25.66
N GLY A 88 9.89 9.07 -25.33
CA GLY A 88 10.38 9.74 -24.13
C GLY A 88 10.44 11.26 -24.29
N GLN A 89 10.78 11.92 -23.19
CA GLN A 89 10.87 13.39 -23.11
C GLN A 89 12.06 13.96 -23.93
N ASP A 90 13.10 13.15 -24.14
CA ASP A 90 14.34 13.54 -24.83
C ASP A 90 14.34 13.07 -26.31
N ASP A 91 13.26 12.45 -26.78
CA ASP A 91 13.12 11.89 -28.14
C ASP A 91 12.45 12.87 -29.12
N MET A 92 12.07 12.39 -30.31
CA MET A 92 11.27 13.18 -31.24
C MET A 92 9.98 13.66 -30.55
N ASN A 93 9.69 14.96 -30.63
CA ASN A 93 8.47 15.48 -30.03
C ASN A 93 7.20 14.96 -30.75
N LEU A 94 6.11 14.90 -30.00
CA LEU A 94 4.84 14.35 -30.47
C LEU A 94 4.32 15.04 -31.74
N ALA A 95 4.44 16.38 -31.81
CA ALA A 95 3.98 17.14 -32.97
C ALA A 95 4.73 16.79 -34.26
N ALA A 96 6.03 16.49 -34.17
CA ALA A 96 6.82 16.01 -35.31
C ALA A 96 6.46 14.57 -35.67
N ALA A 97 6.29 13.69 -34.68
CA ALA A 97 5.88 12.30 -34.90
C ALA A 97 4.53 12.22 -35.63
N LYS A 98 3.53 13.01 -35.22
CA LYS A 98 2.21 13.10 -35.87
C LYS A 98 2.25 13.54 -37.34
N LYS A 99 3.26 14.31 -37.74
CA LYS A 99 3.42 14.73 -39.16
C LYS A 99 3.98 13.63 -40.04
N LEU A 100 4.72 12.69 -39.44
CA LEU A 100 5.41 11.61 -40.16
C LEU A 100 4.59 10.32 -40.17
N LEU A 101 3.96 10.00 -39.05
CA LEU A 101 3.20 8.77 -38.88
C LEU A 101 1.86 8.81 -39.62
N PRO A 102 1.38 7.66 -40.15
CA PRO A 102 0.06 7.56 -40.72
C PRO A 102 -1.03 8.00 -39.74
N GLU A 103 -2.12 8.55 -40.27
CA GLU A 103 -3.29 8.91 -39.46
C GLU A 103 -3.83 7.67 -38.72
N GLY A 104 -4.10 7.83 -37.43
CA GLY A 104 -4.57 6.74 -36.57
C GLY A 104 -3.47 5.87 -35.93
N SER A 105 -2.19 6.20 -36.15
CA SER A 105 -1.06 5.60 -35.42
C SER A 105 -1.16 5.90 -33.92
N ILE A 106 -0.85 4.91 -33.08
CA ILE A 106 -0.88 5.04 -31.62
C ILE A 106 0.40 5.72 -31.13
N ILE A 107 0.29 6.82 -30.39
CA ILE A 107 1.45 7.54 -29.84
C ILE A 107 1.35 7.64 -28.31
N GLY A 108 2.22 6.90 -27.63
CA GLY A 108 2.40 6.97 -26.19
C GLY A 108 3.51 7.93 -25.77
N ILE A 109 3.34 8.63 -24.65
CA ILE A 109 4.38 9.50 -24.09
C ILE A 109 4.75 9.07 -22.67
N SER A 110 6.05 8.94 -22.39
CA SER A 110 6.55 8.75 -21.02
C SER A 110 6.38 10.03 -20.20
N THR A 111 5.82 9.94 -18.99
CA THR A 111 5.61 11.08 -18.09
C THR A 111 6.01 10.75 -16.67
N SER A 112 6.71 11.66 -16.00
CA SER A 112 7.15 11.56 -14.61
C SER A 112 6.66 12.74 -13.74
N THR A 113 6.07 13.78 -14.33
CA THR A 113 5.59 14.98 -13.63
C THR A 113 4.22 15.41 -14.13
N VAL A 114 3.49 16.18 -13.31
CA VAL A 114 2.15 16.69 -13.65
C VAL A 114 2.21 17.54 -14.91
N GLN A 115 3.25 18.36 -15.03
CA GLN A 115 3.47 19.26 -16.16
C GLN A 115 3.69 18.47 -17.45
N GLU A 116 4.51 17.40 -17.41
CA GLU A 116 4.71 16.51 -18.55
C GLU A 116 3.42 15.82 -18.97
N ALA A 117 2.62 15.33 -18.02
CA ALA A 117 1.36 14.65 -18.28
C ALA A 117 0.33 15.59 -18.94
N GLN A 118 0.13 16.79 -18.38
CA GLN A 118 -0.78 17.79 -18.93
C GLN A 118 -0.34 18.24 -20.33
N LYS A 119 0.97 18.42 -20.54
CA LYS A 119 1.51 18.77 -21.86
C LYS A 119 1.30 17.66 -22.88
N ALA A 120 1.55 16.40 -22.52
CA ALA A 120 1.35 15.27 -23.42
C ALA A 120 -0.13 15.15 -23.83
N ILE A 121 -1.06 15.40 -22.90
CA ILE A 121 -2.50 15.45 -23.18
C ILE A 121 -2.83 16.60 -24.13
N SER A 122 -2.33 17.82 -23.89
CA SER A 122 -2.61 18.97 -24.75
C SER A 122 -2.07 18.81 -26.16
N ASP A 123 -0.92 18.15 -26.30
CA ASP A 123 -0.31 17.83 -27.60
C ASP A 123 -1.07 16.67 -28.31
N GLY A 124 -1.95 15.97 -27.58
CA GLY A 124 -2.84 14.93 -28.06
C GLY A 124 -2.20 13.54 -28.10
N ALA A 125 -1.49 13.14 -27.04
CA ALA A 125 -1.05 11.76 -26.85
C ALA A 125 -2.25 10.82 -26.72
N ASP A 126 -2.13 9.61 -27.25
CA ASP A 126 -3.17 8.59 -27.15
C ASP A 126 -3.16 7.90 -25.78
N TYR A 127 -1.97 7.78 -25.17
CA TYR A 127 -1.81 7.30 -23.80
C TYR A 127 -0.53 7.81 -23.14
N LEU A 128 -0.47 7.73 -21.81
CA LEU A 128 0.68 8.09 -20.99
C LEU A 128 1.31 6.88 -20.32
N GLY A 129 2.64 6.77 -20.41
CA GLY A 129 3.43 5.84 -19.60
C GLY A 129 3.93 6.52 -18.33
N ILE A 130 3.30 6.25 -17.20
CA ILE A 130 3.64 6.81 -15.89
C ILE A 130 4.70 5.94 -15.22
N GLY A 131 5.88 6.51 -14.95
CA GLY A 131 6.95 5.77 -14.31
C GLY A 131 8.08 6.68 -13.82
N THR A 132 8.98 6.22 -12.97
CA THR A 132 9.18 4.79 -12.59
C THR A 132 8.51 4.46 -11.25
N MET A 133 7.71 3.38 -11.18
CA MET A 133 6.98 3.02 -9.94
C MET A 133 7.92 2.58 -8.81
N PHE A 134 8.85 1.67 -9.11
CA PHE A 134 9.83 1.13 -8.17
C PHE A 134 11.20 1.05 -8.82
N ALA A 135 12.27 0.93 -8.02
CA ALA A 135 13.61 0.70 -8.54
C ALA A 135 13.62 -0.52 -9.47
N THR A 136 14.26 -0.39 -10.64
CA THR A 136 14.31 -1.43 -11.67
C THR A 136 15.68 -1.50 -12.32
N PRO A 137 16.22 -2.70 -12.59
CA PRO A 137 17.49 -2.85 -13.33
C PRO A 137 17.36 -2.46 -14.81
N THR A 138 16.15 -2.39 -15.38
CA THR A 138 15.91 -2.14 -16.81
C THR A 138 16.18 -0.68 -17.24
N LYS A 139 16.14 0.28 -16.30
CA LYS A 139 16.46 1.69 -16.55
C LYS A 139 17.40 2.18 -15.45
N THR A 140 18.68 2.28 -15.77
CA THR A 140 19.73 2.74 -14.85
C THR A 140 19.69 4.26 -14.62
N ASN A 141 19.00 5.02 -15.47
CA ASN A 141 18.90 6.48 -15.41
C ASN A 141 17.49 6.90 -14.93
N THR A 142 17.13 6.57 -13.69
CA THR A 142 15.83 6.91 -13.09
C THR A 142 15.89 8.29 -12.44
N LYS A 143 15.38 9.31 -13.14
CA LYS A 143 15.37 10.72 -12.68
C LYS A 143 14.49 10.92 -11.42
N SER A 144 13.54 10.03 -11.11
CA SER A 144 12.80 9.95 -9.85
C SER A 144 11.94 8.66 -9.77
N ILE A 145 11.85 8.04 -8.59
CA ILE A 145 10.88 6.97 -8.30
C ILE A 145 9.60 7.63 -7.79
N LEU A 146 8.46 7.38 -8.43
CA LEU A 146 7.17 8.00 -8.08
C LEU A 146 6.41 7.22 -7.00
N GLY A 147 6.45 5.88 -7.09
CA GLY A 147 5.58 5.03 -6.27
C GLY A 147 4.09 5.24 -6.55
N THR A 148 3.26 4.63 -5.71
CA THR A 148 1.80 4.70 -5.81
C THR A 148 1.27 6.10 -5.53
N ALA A 149 1.80 6.78 -4.51
CA ALA A 149 1.43 8.14 -4.14
C ALA A 149 1.71 9.17 -5.25
N GLY A 150 2.93 9.20 -5.82
CA GLY A 150 3.25 10.14 -6.90
C GLY A 150 2.41 9.87 -8.17
N THR A 151 2.12 8.61 -8.45
CA THR A 151 1.21 8.22 -9.54
C THR A 151 -0.22 8.69 -9.28
N GLN A 152 -0.70 8.58 -8.04
CA GLN A 152 -2.02 9.07 -7.66
C GLN A 152 -2.14 10.58 -7.84
N ASP A 153 -1.09 11.35 -7.49
CA ASP A 153 -1.08 12.80 -7.68
C ASP A 153 -1.10 13.19 -9.17
N LEU A 154 -0.38 12.46 -10.02
CA LEU A 154 -0.47 12.60 -11.47
C LEU A 154 -1.89 12.34 -11.98
N LEU A 155 -2.49 11.22 -11.59
CA LEU A 155 -3.83 10.82 -12.02
C LEU A 155 -4.91 11.81 -11.57
N LYS A 156 -4.81 12.35 -10.34
CA LYS A 156 -5.68 13.45 -9.87
C LYS A 156 -5.56 14.67 -10.77
N ALA A 157 -4.34 15.08 -11.12
CA ALA A 157 -4.11 16.28 -11.92
C ALA A 157 -4.58 16.19 -13.38
N ILE A 158 -4.83 14.97 -13.87
CA ILE A 158 -5.36 14.69 -15.22
C ILE A 158 -6.74 14.01 -15.18
N GLY A 159 -7.45 14.10 -14.05
CA GLY A 159 -8.70 13.37 -13.81
C GLY A 159 -9.80 13.62 -14.85
N ASP A 160 -9.83 14.82 -15.43
CA ASP A 160 -10.81 15.22 -16.45
C ASP A 160 -10.48 14.71 -17.87
N SER A 161 -9.30 14.09 -18.05
CA SER A 161 -8.84 13.61 -19.35
C SER A 161 -9.23 12.14 -19.60
N SER A 162 -9.71 11.87 -20.81
CA SER A 162 -9.97 10.51 -21.33
C SER A 162 -8.71 9.80 -21.84
N VAL A 163 -7.54 10.46 -21.85
CA VAL A 163 -6.29 9.85 -22.29
C VAL A 163 -5.94 8.68 -21.37
N ALA A 164 -5.61 7.53 -21.96
CA ALA A 164 -5.34 6.31 -21.22
C ALA A 164 -3.98 6.38 -20.51
N THR A 165 -3.81 5.61 -19.45
CA THR A 165 -2.62 5.65 -18.58
C THR A 165 -2.15 4.25 -18.21
N VAL A 166 -0.84 4.03 -18.28
CA VAL A 166 -0.21 2.78 -17.82
C VAL A 166 0.91 3.09 -16.85
N ALA A 167 1.03 2.30 -15.79
CA ALA A 167 2.17 2.39 -14.89
C ALA A 167 3.33 1.51 -15.38
N ILE A 168 4.57 1.97 -15.23
CA ILE A 168 5.78 1.22 -15.62
C ILE A 168 6.90 1.32 -14.58
N GLY A 169 7.68 0.25 -14.47
CA GLY A 169 8.97 0.24 -13.78
C GLY A 169 8.95 -0.50 -12.45
N GLY A 170 9.61 -1.66 -12.39
CA GLY A 170 9.71 -2.48 -11.17
C GLY A 170 8.41 -3.19 -10.77
N ILE A 171 7.41 -3.22 -11.66
CA ILE A 171 6.15 -3.93 -11.45
C ILE A 171 6.35 -5.44 -11.67
N ASN A 172 5.86 -6.25 -10.74
CA ASN A 172 5.92 -7.71 -10.77
C ASN A 172 4.66 -8.32 -10.11
N HIS A 173 4.57 -9.66 -10.03
CA HIS A 173 3.38 -10.34 -9.48
C HIS A 173 3.05 -9.96 -8.03
N SER A 174 4.05 -9.61 -7.21
CA SER A 174 3.82 -9.28 -5.79
C SER A 174 3.29 -7.86 -5.56
N ASN A 175 3.38 -6.97 -6.56
CA ASN A 175 3.00 -5.56 -6.39
C ASN A 175 1.98 -5.03 -7.40
N VAL A 176 1.69 -5.75 -8.50
CA VAL A 176 0.78 -5.27 -9.57
C VAL A 176 -0.60 -4.86 -9.06
N GLN A 177 -1.22 -5.68 -8.20
CA GLN A 177 -2.55 -5.34 -7.67
C GLN A 177 -2.50 -4.13 -6.76
N ARG A 178 -1.42 -3.96 -5.98
CA ARG A 178 -1.22 -2.80 -5.11
C ARG A 178 -1.01 -1.53 -5.93
N VAL A 179 -0.27 -1.60 -7.03
CA VAL A 179 -0.10 -0.49 -7.97
C VAL A 179 -1.45 -0.03 -8.50
N LEU A 180 -2.24 -0.95 -9.06
CA LEU A 180 -3.57 -0.63 -9.58
C LEU A 180 -4.51 -0.07 -8.49
N TYR A 181 -4.46 -0.67 -7.30
CA TYR A 181 -5.36 -0.32 -6.20
C TYR A 181 -5.01 1.00 -5.51
N GLN A 182 -3.74 1.23 -5.15
CA GLN A 182 -3.34 2.44 -4.40
C GLN A 182 -3.09 3.66 -5.30
N SER A 183 -2.75 3.46 -6.58
CA SER A 183 -2.55 4.60 -7.48
C SER A 183 -3.84 5.28 -7.90
N ARG A 184 -5.00 4.62 -7.80
CA ARG A 184 -6.28 5.22 -8.19
C ARG A 184 -6.65 6.42 -7.32
N CYS A 185 -7.38 7.36 -7.91
CA CYS A 185 -8.12 8.40 -7.22
C CYS A 185 -9.60 8.36 -7.64
N ASP A 186 -10.44 9.21 -7.05
CA ASP A 186 -11.89 9.21 -7.31
C ASP A 186 -12.23 9.50 -8.78
N ALA A 187 -11.40 10.29 -9.46
CA ALA A 187 -11.62 10.70 -10.84
C ALA A 187 -11.03 9.73 -11.88
N LYS A 188 -9.92 9.04 -11.57
CA LYS A 188 -9.15 8.28 -12.55
C LYS A 188 -8.32 7.14 -11.91
N GLY A 189 -8.24 6.02 -12.63
CA GLY A 189 -7.33 4.91 -12.34
C GLY A 189 -6.37 4.66 -13.50
N LEU A 190 -5.52 3.65 -13.34
CA LEU A 190 -4.66 3.15 -14.41
C LEU A 190 -5.48 2.23 -15.34
N ASP A 191 -5.30 2.39 -16.65
CA ASP A 191 -5.89 1.55 -17.69
C ASP A 191 -5.10 0.24 -17.90
N GLY A 192 -3.89 0.16 -17.36
CA GLY A 192 -3.10 -1.06 -17.32
C GLY A 192 -1.71 -0.88 -16.75
N VAL A 193 -0.88 -1.91 -16.93
CA VAL A 193 0.51 -1.91 -16.46
C VAL A 193 1.46 -2.39 -17.56
N ALA A 194 2.60 -1.71 -17.65
CA ALA A 194 3.69 -2.09 -18.53
C ALA A 194 4.74 -2.93 -17.78
N ILE A 195 4.97 -4.13 -18.28
CA ILE A 195 5.83 -5.15 -17.67
C ILE A 195 7.00 -5.47 -18.60
N VAL A 196 8.20 -5.63 -18.01
CA VAL A 196 9.43 -5.95 -18.75
C VAL A 196 10.03 -7.27 -18.27
N SER A 197 10.90 -7.19 -17.25
CA SER A 197 11.70 -8.31 -16.76
C SER A 197 10.85 -9.44 -16.17
N ALA A 198 9.71 -9.12 -15.55
CA ALA A 198 8.84 -10.12 -14.94
C ALA A 198 8.15 -11.04 -15.97
N ILE A 199 8.11 -10.67 -17.25
CA ILE A 199 7.64 -11.54 -18.34
C ILE A 199 8.83 -12.01 -19.19
N VAL A 200 9.64 -11.09 -19.71
CA VAL A 200 10.74 -11.41 -20.64
C VAL A 200 11.81 -12.28 -19.97
N GLY A 201 12.05 -12.09 -18.67
CA GLY A 201 13.05 -12.85 -17.90
C GLY A 201 12.52 -14.09 -17.17
N ALA A 202 11.20 -14.33 -17.22
CA ALA A 202 10.55 -15.46 -16.57
C ALA A 202 10.88 -16.78 -17.26
N GLU A 203 10.95 -17.88 -16.53
CA GLU A 203 11.16 -19.22 -17.10
C GLU A 203 10.09 -19.58 -18.13
N SER A 204 8.82 -19.31 -17.79
CA SER A 204 7.68 -19.38 -18.72
C SER A 204 7.04 -17.99 -18.89
N PRO A 205 7.33 -17.28 -20.01
CA PRO A 205 6.67 -16.01 -20.32
C PRO A 205 5.15 -16.13 -20.39
N LYS A 206 4.64 -17.25 -20.94
CA LYS A 206 3.21 -17.54 -21.01
C LYS A 206 2.55 -17.64 -19.64
N ALA A 207 3.12 -18.44 -18.73
CA ALA A 207 2.56 -18.59 -17.39
C ALA A 207 2.63 -17.27 -16.59
N SER A 208 3.74 -16.54 -16.72
CA SER A 208 3.90 -15.23 -16.08
C SER A 208 2.85 -14.22 -16.57
N ALA A 209 2.67 -14.10 -17.89
CA ALA A 209 1.68 -13.22 -18.48
C ALA A 209 0.23 -13.62 -18.11
N ALA A 210 -0.07 -14.92 -18.08
CA ALA A 210 -1.38 -15.40 -17.64
C ALA A 210 -1.69 -15.02 -16.19
N GLU A 211 -0.70 -15.09 -15.30
CA GLU A 211 -0.86 -14.67 -13.92
C GLU A 211 -1.06 -13.14 -13.81
N PHE A 212 -0.34 -12.33 -14.59
CA PHE A 212 -0.63 -10.89 -14.65
C PHE A 212 -2.04 -10.61 -15.16
N ALA A 213 -2.45 -11.22 -16.26
CA ALA A 213 -3.78 -11.05 -16.83
C ALA A 213 -4.89 -11.42 -15.83
N ARG A 214 -4.65 -12.42 -14.97
CA ARG A 214 -5.54 -12.76 -13.86
C ARG A 214 -5.53 -11.71 -12.76
N LEU A 215 -4.34 -11.33 -12.26
CA LEU A 215 -4.18 -10.38 -11.16
C LEU A 215 -4.73 -8.98 -11.48
N ILE A 216 -4.62 -8.53 -12.74
CA ILE A 216 -5.13 -7.23 -13.20
C ILE A 216 -6.67 -7.19 -13.19
N LYS A 217 -7.34 -8.32 -13.48
CA LYS A 217 -8.80 -8.39 -13.59
C LYS A 217 -9.53 -8.55 -12.25
N VAL A 218 -8.83 -9.00 -11.22
CA VAL A 218 -9.43 -9.31 -9.91
C VAL A 218 -8.97 -8.30 -8.87
N ALA A 219 -9.89 -7.81 -8.05
CA ALA A 219 -9.54 -6.93 -6.94
C ALA A 219 -8.57 -7.65 -5.96
N PRO A 220 -7.59 -6.94 -5.38
CA PRO A 220 -6.72 -7.55 -4.38
C PRO A 220 -7.52 -8.00 -3.16
N VAL A 221 -7.11 -9.12 -2.58
CA VAL A 221 -7.72 -9.68 -1.36
C VAL A 221 -7.62 -8.75 -0.14
N PHE A 222 -6.65 -7.83 -0.13
CA PHE A 222 -6.46 -6.83 0.92
C PHE A 222 -7.25 -5.52 0.69
N ALA A 223 -7.93 -5.37 -0.45
CA ALA A 223 -8.65 -4.15 -0.80
C ALA A 223 -9.67 -3.76 0.28
N LEU A 224 -9.78 -2.45 0.53
CA LEU A 224 -10.88 -1.86 1.27
C LEU A 224 -12.05 -1.61 0.34
N THR A 225 -13.24 -1.96 0.80
CA THR A 225 -14.47 -1.35 0.30
C THR A 225 -14.83 -0.24 1.29
N PRO A 226 -14.77 1.05 0.90
CA PRO A 226 -15.13 2.13 1.78
C PRO A 226 -16.56 1.96 2.29
N THR A 227 -16.76 2.05 3.60
CA THR A 227 -18.11 2.08 4.17
C THR A 227 -18.55 3.54 4.21
N PRO A 228 -19.64 3.92 3.52
CA PRO A 228 -20.09 5.31 3.52
C PRO A 228 -20.53 5.73 4.92
N SER A 229 -20.25 6.99 5.27
CA SER A 229 -20.69 7.59 6.52
C SER A 229 -22.22 7.61 6.60
N ARG A 230 -22.76 7.34 7.79
CA ARG A 230 -24.20 7.31 8.10
C ARG A 230 -24.60 8.60 8.80
N ALA A 231 -25.88 8.97 8.73
CA ALA A 231 -26.39 10.21 9.33
C ALA A 231 -26.12 10.32 10.86
N ASN A 232 -26.15 9.20 11.59
CA ASN A 232 -25.80 9.09 13.00
C ASN A 232 -24.57 8.21 13.18
N GLU A 233 -23.44 8.57 12.55
CA GLU A 233 -22.24 7.72 12.49
C GLU A 233 -21.75 7.34 13.90
N ILE A 234 -21.60 8.32 14.80
CA ILE A 234 -21.09 8.07 16.17
C ILE A 234 -21.99 7.13 16.97
N GLU A 235 -23.30 7.35 16.95
CA GLU A 235 -24.26 6.48 17.65
C GLU A 235 -24.25 5.06 17.07
N SER A 236 -24.17 4.95 15.74
CA SER A 236 -24.12 3.66 15.04
C SER A 236 -22.85 2.88 15.39
N LEU A 237 -21.69 3.52 15.30
CA LEU A 237 -20.40 2.94 15.66
C LEU A 237 -20.41 2.46 17.12
N THR A 238 -20.83 3.33 18.06
CA THR A 238 -20.87 3.00 19.49
C THR A 238 -21.76 1.79 19.77
N ARG A 239 -22.91 1.69 19.09
CA ARG A 239 -23.84 0.56 19.23
C ARG A 239 -23.27 -0.76 18.69
N GLU A 240 -22.43 -0.70 17.67
CA GLU A 240 -21.85 -1.89 17.02
C GLU A 240 -20.60 -2.42 17.73
N VAL A 241 -19.85 -1.55 18.43
CA VAL A 241 -18.59 -1.92 19.12
C VAL A 241 -18.71 -3.17 19.99
N PRO A 242 -19.73 -3.35 20.86
CA PRO A 242 -19.82 -4.55 21.70
C PRO A 242 -19.89 -5.86 20.90
N ALA A 243 -20.58 -5.85 19.76
CA ALA A 243 -20.65 -7.02 18.89
C ALA A 243 -19.28 -7.35 18.26
N ILE A 244 -18.50 -6.32 17.90
CA ILE A 244 -17.15 -6.50 17.36
C ILE A 244 -16.19 -7.01 18.42
N VAL A 245 -16.23 -6.47 19.64
CA VAL A 245 -15.44 -6.99 20.78
C VAL A 245 -15.76 -8.45 21.01
N ARG A 246 -17.05 -8.82 21.07
CA ARG A 246 -17.46 -10.23 21.22
C ARG A 246 -16.92 -11.11 20.11
N LYS A 247 -17.06 -10.69 18.85
CA LYS A 247 -16.53 -11.42 17.69
C LYS A 247 -15.02 -11.64 17.79
N MET A 248 -14.26 -10.64 18.22
CA MET A 248 -12.82 -10.77 18.47
C MET A 248 -12.53 -11.79 19.58
N THR A 249 -13.29 -11.74 20.68
CA THR A 249 -13.10 -12.71 21.78
C THR A 249 -13.44 -14.14 21.39
N GLU A 250 -14.43 -14.37 20.51
CA GLU A 250 -14.81 -15.71 20.03
C GLU A 250 -13.83 -16.25 18.98
N ALA A 251 -13.28 -15.38 18.15
CA ALA A 251 -12.37 -15.75 17.07
C ALA A 251 -10.98 -16.17 17.57
N HIS A 252 -10.56 -15.72 18.77
CA HIS A 252 -9.23 -15.98 19.34
C HIS A 252 -8.07 -15.81 18.34
N PRO A 253 -7.98 -14.68 17.63
CA PRO A 253 -7.09 -14.56 16.47
C PRO A 253 -5.61 -14.64 16.88
N LEU A 254 -4.80 -15.25 16.01
CA LEU A 254 -3.35 -15.16 16.10
C LEU A 254 -2.91 -13.72 15.75
N VAL A 255 -2.00 -13.15 16.54
CA VAL A 255 -1.31 -11.91 16.18
C VAL A 255 0.20 -12.13 16.18
N HIS A 256 0.78 -12.06 14.98
CA HIS A 256 2.20 -12.15 14.72
C HIS A 256 2.85 -10.79 14.93
N ASN A 257 3.61 -10.68 16.01
CA ASN A 257 4.24 -9.45 16.44
C ASN A 257 5.73 -9.48 16.07
N MET A 258 6.09 -8.76 15.00
CA MET A 258 7.48 -8.45 14.67
C MET A 258 7.86 -7.13 15.33
N ILE A 259 7.97 -7.16 16.65
CA ILE A 259 8.12 -5.97 17.50
C ILE A 259 9.44 -5.95 18.26
N ASN A 260 9.68 -4.84 18.96
CA ASN A 260 10.87 -4.71 19.78
C ASN A 260 10.83 -5.57 21.05
N PHE A 261 12.00 -6.06 21.46
CA PHE A 261 12.13 -6.94 22.63
C PHE A 261 11.80 -6.24 23.96
N VAL A 262 11.87 -4.90 24.01
CA VAL A 262 11.59 -4.12 25.24
C VAL A 262 10.13 -4.28 25.67
N VAL A 263 9.21 -4.37 24.71
CA VAL A 263 7.76 -4.38 24.97
C VAL A 263 7.11 -5.74 24.72
N ALA A 264 7.87 -6.74 24.24
CA ALA A 264 7.34 -8.03 23.80
C ALA A 264 6.51 -8.73 24.89
N ASN A 265 7.00 -8.81 26.12
CA ASN A 265 6.25 -9.41 27.23
C ASN A 265 4.95 -8.66 27.53
N PHE A 266 4.99 -7.32 27.55
CA PHE A 266 3.81 -6.52 27.84
C PHE A 266 2.75 -6.65 26.74
N VAL A 267 3.14 -6.56 25.47
CA VAL A 267 2.24 -6.72 24.32
C VAL A 267 1.62 -8.13 24.29
N ALA A 268 2.40 -9.17 24.60
CA ALA A 268 1.88 -10.54 24.71
C ALA A 268 0.80 -10.64 25.79
N ASN A 269 1.04 -10.08 26.98
CA ASN A 269 0.06 -10.11 28.07
C ASN A 269 -1.20 -9.31 27.74
N VAL A 270 -1.08 -8.17 27.05
CA VAL A 270 -2.25 -7.42 26.55
C VAL A 270 -3.06 -8.27 25.56
N ALA A 271 -2.41 -8.89 24.58
CA ALA A 271 -3.08 -9.74 23.59
C ALA A 271 -3.83 -10.91 24.27
N LEU A 272 -3.19 -11.57 25.24
CA LEU A 272 -3.83 -12.63 26.03
C LEU A 272 -5.01 -12.11 26.87
N SER A 273 -4.88 -10.91 27.45
CA SER A 273 -5.92 -10.30 28.27
C SER A 273 -7.18 -9.99 27.47
N ILE A 274 -7.04 -9.58 26.20
CA ILE A 274 -8.18 -9.39 25.30
C ILE A 274 -8.70 -10.70 24.68
N GLY A 275 -7.97 -11.81 24.82
CA GLY A 275 -8.37 -13.13 24.33
C GLY A 275 -7.82 -13.51 22.95
N ALA A 276 -6.82 -12.80 22.46
CA ALA A 276 -6.06 -13.18 21.28
C ALA A 276 -4.89 -14.12 21.63
N SER A 277 -4.25 -14.67 20.60
CA SER A 277 -3.07 -15.53 20.72
C SER A 277 -1.83 -14.82 20.13
N PRO A 278 -0.92 -14.26 20.95
CA PRO A 278 0.27 -13.60 20.44
C PRO A 278 1.37 -14.59 20.05
N ILE A 279 2.12 -14.28 19.00
CA ILE A 279 3.43 -14.88 18.71
C ILE A 279 4.46 -13.79 18.42
N MET A 280 5.67 -13.93 18.98
CA MET A 280 6.77 -12.97 18.90
C MET A 280 7.91 -13.51 18.01
N ALA A 281 7.68 -13.58 16.70
CA ALA A 281 8.61 -14.19 15.75
C ALA A 281 9.21 -13.14 14.79
N PRO A 282 10.48 -12.71 14.97
CA PRO A 282 11.09 -11.68 14.12
C PRO A 282 11.64 -12.23 12.78
N HIS A 283 11.70 -13.55 12.59
CA HIS A 283 12.23 -14.15 11.38
C HIS A 283 11.18 -14.16 10.26
N GLY A 284 11.47 -13.48 9.15
CA GLY A 284 10.48 -13.24 8.10
C GLY A 284 10.04 -14.49 7.33
N GLU A 285 10.85 -15.56 7.33
CA GLU A 285 10.48 -16.81 6.64
C GLU A 285 9.35 -17.57 7.35
N GLU A 286 9.24 -17.45 8.69
CA GLU A 286 8.16 -18.07 9.46
C GLU A 286 6.78 -17.49 9.11
N ALA A 287 6.75 -16.28 8.54
CA ALA A 287 5.50 -15.61 8.21
C ALA A 287 4.62 -16.39 7.22
N LYS A 288 5.21 -17.23 6.36
CA LYS A 288 4.49 -18.11 5.42
C LYS A 288 3.67 -19.20 6.12
N ASP A 289 4.14 -19.64 7.28
CA ASP A 289 3.44 -20.64 8.11
C ASP A 289 2.43 -19.93 9.01
N LEU A 290 2.83 -18.81 9.62
CA LEU A 290 2.00 -18.07 10.56
C LEU A 290 0.78 -17.42 9.91
N CYS A 291 0.87 -16.95 8.67
CA CYS A 291 -0.26 -16.33 7.98
C CYS A 291 -1.40 -17.32 7.67
N GLN A 292 -1.16 -18.63 7.76
CA GLN A 292 -2.16 -19.68 7.50
C GLN A 292 -3.24 -19.76 8.59
N PHE A 293 -2.99 -19.20 9.78
CA PHE A 293 -3.93 -19.18 10.90
C PHE A 293 -4.92 -18.00 10.87
N ASP A 294 -5.08 -17.34 9.71
CA ASP A 294 -6.01 -16.23 9.47
C ASP A 294 -5.89 -15.05 10.48
N GLY A 295 -4.70 -14.92 11.07
CA GLY A 295 -4.32 -13.87 12.01
C GLY A 295 -3.90 -12.56 11.37
N ALA A 296 -3.28 -11.68 12.16
CA ALA A 296 -2.72 -10.41 11.71
C ALA A 296 -1.22 -10.28 11.99
N LEU A 297 -0.55 -9.43 11.21
CA LEU A 297 0.87 -9.09 11.35
C LEU A 297 1.02 -7.67 11.87
N LEU A 298 1.74 -7.49 12.96
CA LEU A 298 2.22 -6.19 13.42
C LEU A 298 3.71 -6.05 13.12
N ILE A 299 4.07 -5.03 12.36
CA ILE A 299 5.46 -4.62 12.13
C ILE A 299 5.72 -3.35 12.94
N ASN A 300 6.68 -3.44 13.85
CA ASN A 300 7.12 -2.33 14.67
C ASN A 300 8.63 -2.11 14.55
N MET A 301 9.02 -0.89 14.24
CA MET A 301 10.42 -0.54 13.96
C MET A 301 11.24 -0.20 15.20
N GLY A 302 10.76 -0.47 16.41
CA GLY A 302 11.40 -0.02 17.66
C GLY A 302 12.87 -0.44 17.80
N THR A 303 13.22 -1.67 17.44
CA THR A 303 14.60 -2.21 17.51
C THR A 303 15.08 -2.72 16.16
N LEU A 304 15.16 -1.81 15.18
CA LEU A 304 15.71 -2.13 13.86
C LEU A 304 17.15 -2.66 13.94
N THR A 305 17.37 -3.76 13.24
CA THR A 305 18.67 -4.34 12.91
C THR A 305 18.90 -4.25 11.39
N SER A 306 20.11 -4.58 10.93
CA SER A 306 20.45 -4.66 9.50
C SER A 306 19.54 -5.63 8.72
N GLU A 307 19.02 -6.66 9.38
CA GLU A 307 18.17 -7.69 8.75
C GLU A 307 16.67 -7.39 8.84
N SER A 308 16.28 -6.46 9.73
CA SER A 308 14.87 -6.23 10.08
C SER A 308 14.01 -5.89 8.86
N VAL A 309 14.47 -4.97 8.00
CA VAL A 309 13.71 -4.54 6.81
C VAL A 309 13.46 -5.70 5.85
N SER A 310 14.46 -6.57 5.63
CA SER A 310 14.30 -7.75 4.77
C SER A 310 13.28 -8.73 5.36
N ASN A 311 13.36 -8.99 6.67
CA ASN A 311 12.41 -9.86 7.35
C ASN A 311 10.97 -9.30 7.30
N TYR A 312 10.80 -7.99 7.51
CA TYR A 312 9.50 -7.33 7.39
C TYR A 312 8.94 -7.46 5.98
N GLN A 313 9.72 -7.23 4.92
CA GLN A 313 9.24 -7.35 3.55
C GLN A 313 8.75 -8.78 3.23
N LYS A 314 9.45 -9.81 3.68
CA LYS A 314 9.03 -11.21 3.52
C LYS A 314 7.69 -11.46 4.23
N ALA A 315 7.54 -10.96 5.44
CA ALA A 315 6.31 -11.11 6.21
C ALA A 315 5.13 -10.33 5.58
N ILE A 316 5.33 -9.08 5.15
CA ILE A 316 4.32 -8.28 4.46
C ILE A 316 3.82 -9.02 3.21
N GLN A 317 4.74 -9.53 2.38
CA GLN A 317 4.38 -10.27 1.18
C GLN A 317 3.56 -11.52 1.50
N ALA A 318 3.95 -12.29 2.51
CA ALA A 318 3.22 -13.48 2.93
C ALA A 318 1.78 -13.14 3.38
N TYR A 319 1.62 -12.13 4.24
CA TYR A 319 0.29 -11.73 4.75
C TYR A 319 -0.59 -11.06 3.68
N ASN A 320 -0.04 -10.14 2.86
CA ASN A 320 -0.78 -9.50 1.78
C ASN A 320 -1.27 -10.51 0.75
N SER A 321 -0.50 -11.54 0.41
CA SER A 321 -0.89 -12.57 -0.57
C SER A 321 -2.15 -13.35 -0.17
N ARG A 322 -2.45 -13.41 1.12
CA ARG A 322 -3.64 -14.08 1.68
C ARG A 322 -4.76 -13.12 2.09
N GLY A 323 -4.50 -11.81 2.09
CA GLY A 323 -5.46 -10.80 2.57
C GLY A 323 -5.56 -10.73 4.10
N ASN A 324 -4.56 -11.27 4.81
CA ASN A 324 -4.43 -11.05 6.25
C ASN A 324 -4.00 -9.60 6.54
N PRO A 325 -4.37 -9.00 7.68
CA PRO A 325 -4.08 -7.62 7.99
C PRO A 325 -2.62 -7.44 8.28
N VAL A 326 -2.10 -6.33 7.79
CA VAL A 326 -0.78 -5.85 8.17
C VAL A 326 -0.90 -4.49 8.82
N ILE A 327 -0.35 -4.37 10.02
CA ILE A 327 -0.35 -3.17 10.84
C ILE A 327 1.08 -2.66 10.87
N TYR A 328 1.22 -1.38 10.59
CA TYR A 328 2.51 -0.70 10.59
C TYR A 328 2.58 0.33 11.71
N ASP A 329 3.54 0.11 12.61
CA ASP A 329 3.88 0.99 13.72
C ASP A 329 5.32 1.51 13.52
N PRO A 330 5.49 2.68 12.88
CA PRO A 330 6.78 3.19 12.43
C PRO A 330 7.50 3.90 13.58
N VAL A 331 7.69 3.19 14.70
CA VAL A 331 8.24 3.76 15.94
C VAL A 331 9.54 4.51 15.71
N GLY A 332 9.56 5.77 16.13
CA GLY A 332 10.71 6.66 15.98
C GLY A 332 11.09 6.93 14.53
N ALA A 333 10.17 6.80 13.58
CA ALA A 333 10.39 6.96 12.13
C ALA A 333 11.27 8.17 11.77
N ALA A 334 11.10 9.28 12.48
CA ALA A 334 11.79 10.52 12.18
C ALA A 334 13.15 10.67 12.90
N ALA A 335 13.49 9.76 13.82
CA ALA A 335 14.63 9.91 14.73
C ALA A 335 16.01 9.79 14.05
N THR A 336 16.16 8.92 13.05
CA THR A 336 17.45 8.70 12.36
C THR A 336 17.27 8.50 10.86
N GLU A 337 18.33 8.70 10.08
CA GLU A 337 18.31 8.48 8.63
C GLU A 337 17.99 7.02 8.27
N ILE A 338 18.55 6.06 9.01
CA ILE A 338 18.26 4.63 8.83
C ILE A 338 16.76 4.36 8.99
N ARG A 339 16.10 4.98 9.99
CA ARG A 339 14.66 4.84 10.22
C ARG A 339 13.84 5.45 9.09
N ARG A 340 14.22 6.64 8.61
CA ARG A 340 13.55 7.29 7.46
C ARG A 340 13.67 6.45 6.17
N ASN A 341 14.85 5.89 5.91
CA ASN A 341 15.07 5.01 4.76
C ASN A 341 14.27 3.72 4.88
N ALA A 342 14.16 3.15 6.08
CA ALA A 342 13.34 1.98 6.33
C ALA A 342 11.84 2.27 6.15
N VAL A 343 11.34 3.44 6.56
CA VAL A 343 9.95 3.86 6.28
C VAL A 343 9.68 3.89 4.78
N SER A 344 10.54 4.57 4.01
CA SER A 344 10.41 4.64 2.55
C SER A 344 10.41 3.24 1.92
N THR A 345 11.31 2.36 2.37
CA THR A 345 11.43 0.99 1.87
C THR A 345 10.21 0.13 2.19
N LEU A 346 9.63 0.27 3.39
CA LEU A 346 8.47 -0.51 3.83
C LEU A 346 7.17 -0.02 3.18
N MET A 347 6.97 1.29 3.07
CA MET A 347 5.83 1.87 2.35
C MET A 347 5.86 1.51 0.85
N ALA A 348 7.06 1.37 0.27
CA ALA A 348 7.21 0.84 -1.08
C ALA A 348 7.09 -0.69 -1.16
N GLY A 349 7.16 -1.41 -0.05
CA GLY A 349 7.31 -2.87 0.03
C GLY A 349 6.01 -3.67 0.05
N GLY A 350 4.87 -3.07 0.41
CA GLY A 350 3.58 -3.76 0.42
C GLY A 350 2.43 -2.88 0.91
N TYR A 351 1.31 -3.51 1.24
CA TYR A 351 0.09 -2.86 1.71
C TYR A 351 -0.08 -3.02 3.21
N PHE A 352 -0.51 -1.94 3.85
CA PHE A 352 -0.83 -1.88 5.28
C PHE A 352 -2.31 -1.55 5.45
N ASP A 353 -3.03 -2.37 6.22
CA ASP A 353 -4.43 -2.16 6.59
C ASP A 353 -4.59 -1.03 7.60
N LEU A 354 -3.61 -0.90 8.50
CA LEU A 354 -3.53 0.14 9.50
C LEU A 354 -2.11 0.71 9.56
N ILE A 355 -2.00 2.03 9.48
CA ILE A 355 -0.80 2.76 9.87
C ILE A 355 -1.10 3.49 11.17
N LYS A 356 -0.35 3.19 12.21
CA LYS A 356 -0.53 3.79 13.54
C LYS A 356 0.74 4.48 13.99
N GLY A 357 0.62 5.66 14.58
CA GLY A 357 1.76 6.35 15.17
C GLY A 357 1.36 7.65 15.85
N ASN A 358 2.30 8.28 16.54
CA ASN A 358 2.12 9.65 17.03
C ASN A 358 2.22 10.68 15.88
N GLU A 359 1.95 11.96 16.19
CA GLU A 359 2.01 13.06 15.20
C GLU A 359 3.30 13.07 14.37
N GLY A 360 4.48 12.95 15.01
CA GLY A 360 5.75 13.03 14.31
C GLY A 360 6.01 11.82 13.39
N GLU A 361 5.57 10.64 13.82
CA GLU A 361 5.67 9.40 13.04
C GLU A 361 4.75 9.42 11.82
N ILE A 362 3.49 9.82 12.00
CA ILE A 362 2.52 9.94 10.89
C ILE A 362 2.97 11.01 9.89
N ARG A 363 3.51 12.15 10.35
CA ARG A 363 4.10 13.17 9.46
C ARG A 363 5.28 12.63 8.65
N GLN A 364 6.10 11.77 9.25
CA GLN A 364 7.23 11.15 8.56
C GLN A 364 6.78 10.13 7.51
N VAL A 365 5.72 9.36 7.76
CA VAL A 365 5.10 8.48 6.77
C VAL A 365 4.41 9.27 5.65
N TRP A 366 3.78 10.40 5.99
CA TRP A 366 3.19 11.29 5.01
C TRP A 366 4.26 11.94 4.11
N GLY A 367 5.46 12.21 4.64
CA GLY A 367 6.55 12.85 3.91
C GLY A 367 6.58 14.38 4.03
N SER A 368 5.80 14.97 4.95
CA SER A 368 5.83 16.41 5.22
C SER A 368 6.99 16.77 6.16
N GLY A 369 8.18 16.96 5.60
CA GLY A 369 9.29 17.69 6.23
C GLY A 369 9.97 17.00 7.42
N ALA A 370 11.20 17.44 7.68
CA ALA A 370 12.07 16.93 8.74
C ALA A 370 11.57 17.33 10.14
N VAL A 371 10.61 16.58 10.70
CA VAL A 371 10.34 16.64 12.14
C VAL A 371 11.45 15.89 12.84
N GLN A 372 12.36 16.59 13.52
CA GLN A 372 13.44 15.94 14.24
C GLN A 372 12.92 15.44 15.60
N GLN A 373 12.56 14.15 15.68
CA GLN A 373 12.21 13.50 16.94
C GLN A 373 13.48 13.15 17.74
N ARG A 374 13.47 13.39 19.06
CA ARG A 374 14.49 12.88 19.98
C ARG A 374 14.05 11.51 20.50
N GLY A 375 14.53 10.44 19.86
CA GLY A 375 14.19 9.07 20.27
C GLY A 375 12.77 8.63 19.89
N VAL A 376 12.12 7.85 20.76
CA VAL A 376 10.75 7.32 20.56
C VAL A 376 9.68 8.06 21.37
N ASP A 377 10.10 9.03 22.18
CA ASP A 377 9.18 9.84 22.97
C ASP A 377 8.40 10.79 22.06
N SER A 378 7.12 10.99 22.38
CA SER A 378 6.29 11.97 21.68
C SER A 378 6.80 13.37 22.03
N GLY A 379 7.30 14.11 21.03
CA GLY A 379 7.59 15.54 21.17
C GLY A 379 6.32 16.36 21.40
N PRO A 380 6.44 17.66 21.74
CA PRO A 380 5.27 18.52 21.85
C PRO A 380 4.51 18.53 20.52
N SER A 381 3.20 18.36 20.61
CA SER A 381 2.33 18.44 19.44
C SER A 381 2.37 19.84 18.85
N THR A 382 2.53 19.92 17.53
CA THR A 382 2.62 21.20 16.81
C THR A 382 1.39 21.49 15.97
N LEU A 383 0.54 20.48 15.77
CA LEU A 383 -0.69 20.57 14.99
C LEU A 383 -1.90 20.77 15.90
N ASP A 384 -2.84 21.60 15.46
CA ASP A 384 -4.16 21.67 16.07
C ASP A 384 -5.01 20.44 15.75
N GLU A 385 -6.19 20.36 16.35
CA GLU A 385 -7.15 19.27 16.17
C GLU A 385 -7.55 19.05 14.70
N GLN A 386 -7.87 20.13 13.98
CA GLN A 386 -8.32 20.07 12.58
C GLN A 386 -7.19 19.59 11.67
N GLN A 387 -5.97 20.05 11.93
CA GLN A 387 -4.77 19.64 11.20
C GLN A 387 -4.42 18.17 11.44
N LYS A 388 -4.57 17.66 12.67
CA LYS A 388 -4.37 16.23 12.97
C LYS A 388 -5.40 15.34 12.29
N ALA A 389 -6.68 15.73 12.40
CA ALA A 389 -7.78 15.05 11.73
C ALA A 389 -7.55 14.97 10.22
N LYS A 390 -7.16 16.11 9.62
CA LYS A 390 -6.82 16.20 8.19
C LYS A 390 -5.62 15.33 7.82
N LEU A 391 -4.55 15.35 8.61
CA LEU A 391 -3.38 14.51 8.37
C LEU A 391 -3.73 13.02 8.38
N ALA A 392 -4.52 12.56 9.35
CA ALA A 392 -4.98 11.18 9.42
C ALA A 392 -5.85 10.81 8.20
N ARG A 393 -6.81 11.65 7.84
CA ARG A 393 -7.68 11.45 6.66
C ARG A 393 -6.91 11.40 5.36
N ASP A 394 -6.07 12.40 5.12
CA ASP A 394 -5.39 12.56 3.84
C ASP A 394 -4.38 11.40 3.64
N LEU A 395 -3.69 10.96 4.70
CA LEU A 395 -2.84 9.77 4.65
C LEU A 395 -3.66 8.49 4.40
N ALA A 396 -4.75 8.29 5.12
CA ALA A 396 -5.62 7.12 4.95
C ALA A 396 -6.19 7.03 3.53
N ARG A 397 -6.62 8.16 2.97
CA ARG A 397 -7.11 8.28 1.59
C ARG A 397 -6.01 8.01 0.56
N ARG A 398 -4.81 8.56 0.77
CA ARG A 398 -3.67 8.34 -0.13
C ARG A 398 -3.28 6.87 -0.20
N GLU A 399 -3.18 6.22 0.95
CA GLU A 399 -2.73 4.82 1.05
C GLU A 399 -3.86 3.81 0.86
N HIS A 400 -5.12 4.26 0.73
CA HIS A 400 -6.31 3.42 0.70
C HIS A 400 -6.36 2.45 1.88
N ASN A 401 -6.19 2.96 3.10
CA ASN A 401 -6.12 2.20 4.34
C ASN A 401 -6.74 2.94 5.54
N VAL A 402 -6.56 2.41 6.76
CA VAL A 402 -6.92 3.08 8.01
C VAL A 402 -5.67 3.71 8.62
N VAL A 403 -5.82 4.92 9.19
CA VAL A 403 -4.78 5.60 9.95
C VAL A 403 -5.28 5.91 11.36
N LEU A 404 -4.48 5.55 12.36
CA LEU A 404 -4.69 5.91 13.76
C LEU A 404 -3.54 6.79 14.25
N LEU A 405 -3.79 8.09 14.34
CA LEU A 405 -2.88 9.08 14.90
C LEU A 405 -3.12 9.17 16.40
N THR A 406 -2.19 8.67 17.20
CA THR A 406 -2.37 8.62 18.66
C THR A 406 -1.88 9.85 19.40
N GLY A 407 -2.53 10.20 20.51
CA GLY A 407 -2.23 11.40 21.29
C GLY A 407 -2.98 11.48 22.62
N VAL A 408 -3.22 12.72 23.10
CA VAL A 408 -4.18 12.96 24.21
C VAL A 408 -5.61 12.72 23.72
N THR A 409 -5.87 13.13 22.49
CA THR A 409 -7.01 12.71 21.69
C THR A 409 -6.44 11.93 20.51
N ASP A 410 -7.00 10.76 20.25
CA ASP A 410 -6.63 9.93 19.11
C ASP A 410 -7.52 10.27 17.91
N TYR A 411 -6.96 10.26 16.71
CA TYR A 411 -7.69 10.51 15.45
C TYR A 411 -7.61 9.27 14.57
N LEU A 412 -8.76 8.67 14.30
CA LEU A 412 -8.91 7.47 13.48
C LEU A 412 -9.62 7.82 12.18
N SER A 413 -9.06 7.43 11.04
CA SER A 413 -9.68 7.66 9.73
C SER A 413 -9.45 6.52 8.74
N ASP A 414 -10.43 6.30 7.86
CA ASP A 414 -10.36 5.42 6.68
C ASP A 414 -10.24 6.19 5.36
N GLY A 415 -9.98 7.49 5.43
CA GLY A 415 -9.89 8.40 4.28
C GLY A 415 -11.19 9.13 3.95
N GLU A 416 -12.33 8.65 4.45
CA GLU A 416 -13.65 9.29 4.29
C GLU A 416 -14.18 9.79 5.63
N ARG A 417 -14.17 8.93 6.64
CA ARG A 417 -14.63 9.23 8.01
C ARG A 417 -13.44 9.65 8.86
N VAL A 418 -13.65 10.57 9.79
CA VAL A 418 -12.66 10.89 10.83
C VAL A 418 -13.33 10.92 12.19
N ILE A 419 -12.91 10.01 13.06
CA ILE A 419 -13.41 9.88 14.42
C ILE A 419 -12.30 10.30 15.36
N ALA A 420 -12.58 11.26 16.23
CA ALA A 420 -11.71 11.57 17.35
C ALA A 420 -12.20 10.85 18.61
N VAL A 421 -11.25 10.34 19.39
CA VAL A 421 -11.48 9.52 20.58
C VAL A 421 -10.79 10.18 21.76
N ASP A 422 -11.56 10.58 22.76
CA ASP A 422 -11.09 11.30 23.95
C ASP A 422 -11.09 10.39 25.21
N ASN A 423 -11.10 9.07 25.00
CA ASN A 423 -10.95 8.08 26.07
C ASN A 423 -9.48 7.89 26.46
N GLY A 424 -9.25 7.20 27.58
CA GLY A 424 -7.91 6.80 28.02
C GLY A 424 -7.44 7.55 29.26
N HIS A 425 -6.17 7.36 29.61
CA HIS A 425 -5.59 7.93 30.83
C HIS A 425 -4.09 8.27 30.66
N PRO A 426 -3.58 9.36 31.27
CA PRO A 426 -2.16 9.75 31.18
C PRO A 426 -1.14 8.69 31.58
N TYR A 427 -1.53 7.70 32.40
CA TYR A 427 -0.66 6.57 32.73
C TYR A 427 -0.28 5.71 31.52
N LEU A 428 -1.09 5.69 30.46
CA LEU A 428 -0.72 5.01 29.21
C LEU A 428 0.58 5.58 28.62
N GLY A 429 0.80 6.89 28.73
CA GLY A 429 2.04 7.55 28.28
C GLY A 429 3.23 7.34 29.22
N GLN A 430 3.03 6.75 30.40
CA GLN A 430 4.08 6.48 31.40
C GLN A 430 4.47 5.00 31.47
N VAL A 431 3.85 4.16 30.65
CA VAL A 431 4.14 2.72 30.55
C VAL A 431 4.72 2.43 29.17
N THR A 432 5.92 1.85 29.14
CA THR A 432 6.55 1.45 27.89
C THR A 432 5.70 0.42 27.14
N GLY A 433 5.54 0.61 25.83
CA GLY A 433 4.88 -0.37 24.96
C GLY A 433 3.35 -0.29 24.88
N THR A 434 2.68 0.64 25.55
CA THR A 434 1.24 0.88 25.37
C THR A 434 0.90 1.23 23.93
N GLY A 435 1.69 2.10 23.31
CA GLY A 435 1.60 2.42 21.88
C GLY A 435 1.76 1.19 20.98
N CYS A 436 2.70 0.30 21.28
CA CYS A 436 2.89 -0.93 20.50
C CYS A 436 1.74 -1.93 20.72
N ALA A 437 1.22 -1.99 21.95
CA ALA A 437 0.14 -2.87 22.34
C ALA A 437 -1.16 -2.55 21.58
N ILE A 438 -1.51 -1.26 21.42
CA ILE A 438 -2.69 -0.89 20.63
C ILE A 438 -2.56 -1.28 19.15
N GLY A 439 -1.35 -1.32 18.58
CA GLY A 439 -1.13 -1.89 17.24
C GLY A 439 -1.48 -3.38 17.17
N SER A 440 -1.10 -4.14 18.19
CA SER A 440 -1.37 -5.58 18.31
C SER A 440 -2.86 -5.86 18.51
N VAL A 441 -3.50 -5.10 19.41
CA VAL A 441 -4.95 -5.10 19.64
C VAL A 441 -5.69 -4.79 18.34
N SER A 442 -5.33 -3.71 17.66
CA SER A 442 -5.94 -3.32 16.38
C SER A 442 -5.84 -4.44 15.34
N GLY A 443 -4.71 -5.15 15.29
CA GLY A 443 -4.55 -6.31 14.42
C GLY A 443 -5.48 -7.47 14.75
N CYS A 444 -5.71 -7.76 16.03
CA CYS A 444 -6.67 -8.77 16.46
C CYS A 444 -8.10 -8.41 16.05
N PHE A 445 -8.48 -7.14 16.22
CA PHE A 445 -9.81 -6.68 15.85
C PHE A 445 -10.01 -6.65 14.34
N LEU A 446 -9.00 -6.18 13.59
CA LEU A 446 -9.00 -6.32 12.14
C LEU A 446 -9.21 -7.78 11.82
N ALA A 447 -8.37 -8.71 12.33
CA ALA A 447 -8.44 -10.17 12.12
C ALA A 447 -9.88 -10.70 12.21
N ALA A 448 -10.61 -10.30 13.25
CA ALA A 448 -11.99 -10.69 13.48
C ALA A 448 -13.03 -9.96 12.59
N HIS A 449 -12.79 -8.72 12.17
CA HIS A 449 -13.76 -7.90 11.43
C HIS A 449 -13.11 -7.11 10.27
N ARG A 450 -13.09 -7.72 9.07
CA ARG A 450 -12.52 -7.12 7.84
C ARG A 450 -13.43 -6.12 7.13
N SER A 451 -14.75 -6.27 7.27
CA SER A 451 -15.74 -5.57 6.44
C SER A 451 -15.77 -4.06 6.69
N ASP A 452 -15.57 -3.64 7.93
CA ASP A 452 -15.37 -2.23 8.29
C ASP A 452 -14.10 -2.12 9.15
N LYS A 453 -12.97 -1.85 8.48
CA LYS A 453 -11.65 -1.78 9.14
C LYS A 453 -11.60 -0.63 10.17
N LEU A 454 -12.30 0.48 9.94
CA LEU A 454 -12.35 1.59 10.89
C LEU A 454 -13.08 1.16 12.17
N LEU A 455 -14.27 0.55 12.03
CA LEU A 455 -15.04 0.06 13.19
C LEU A 455 -14.25 -1.02 13.95
N ALA A 456 -13.51 -1.88 13.26
CA ALA A 456 -12.64 -2.87 13.88
C ALA A 456 -11.59 -2.19 14.78
N VAL A 457 -10.81 -1.25 14.23
CA VAL A 457 -9.77 -0.54 14.98
C VAL A 457 -10.37 0.29 16.11
N LEU A 458 -11.49 0.97 15.88
CA LEU A 458 -12.22 1.75 16.89
C LEU A 458 -12.66 0.88 18.07
N SER A 459 -13.17 -0.32 17.80
CA SER A 459 -13.63 -1.24 18.85
C SER A 459 -12.48 -1.70 19.75
N GLY A 460 -11.31 -1.97 19.17
CA GLY A 460 -10.10 -2.29 19.92
C GLY A 460 -9.58 -1.11 20.73
N LEU A 461 -9.60 0.09 20.15
CA LEU A 461 -9.19 1.33 20.81
C LEU A 461 -10.07 1.65 22.03
N LEU A 462 -11.39 1.59 21.88
CA LEU A 462 -12.33 1.83 22.98
C LEU A 462 -12.21 0.80 24.10
N MET A 463 -12.09 -0.49 23.77
CA MET A 463 -11.82 -1.53 24.78
C MET A 463 -10.55 -1.22 25.56
N PHE A 464 -9.49 -0.83 24.85
CA PHE A 464 -8.18 -0.53 25.44
C PHE A 464 -8.23 0.71 26.35
N GLU A 465 -8.81 1.80 25.88
CA GLU A 465 -8.80 3.06 26.60
C GLU A 465 -9.79 3.11 27.76
N ILE A 466 -10.97 2.48 27.63
CA ILE A 466 -11.92 2.35 28.74
C ILE A 466 -11.33 1.45 29.83
N ALA A 467 -10.62 0.38 29.48
CA ALA A 467 -9.89 -0.43 30.45
C ALA A 467 -8.83 0.40 31.20
N ALA A 468 -8.12 1.29 30.49
CA ALA A 468 -7.14 2.18 31.11
C ALA A 468 -7.80 3.18 32.09
N GLU A 469 -8.95 3.76 31.74
CA GLU A 469 -9.72 4.62 32.64
C GLU A 469 -10.16 3.86 33.90
N ASN A 470 -10.70 2.64 33.73
CA ASN A 470 -11.13 1.81 34.86
C ASN A 470 -9.96 1.44 35.77
N ALA A 471 -8.82 1.08 35.19
CA ALA A 471 -7.63 0.70 35.93
C ALA A 471 -7.09 1.87 36.74
N ALA A 472 -7.03 3.06 36.15
CA ALA A 472 -6.60 4.27 36.85
C ALA A 472 -7.54 4.66 38.00
N ALA A 473 -8.82 4.34 37.91
CA ALA A 473 -9.82 4.59 38.96
C ALA A 473 -9.78 3.57 40.11
N ARG A 474 -8.96 2.50 40.03
CA ARG A 474 -8.85 1.52 41.11
C ARG A 474 -8.13 2.10 42.33
N ASP A 475 -8.72 1.91 43.51
CA ASP A 475 -8.21 2.47 44.78
C ASP A 475 -6.77 2.07 45.11
N PHE A 476 -6.28 0.94 44.60
CA PHE A 476 -4.92 0.46 44.85
C PHE A 476 -3.89 0.94 43.82
N VAL A 477 -4.32 1.63 42.76
CA VAL A 477 -3.41 2.20 41.76
C VAL A 477 -2.84 3.51 42.30
N ARG A 478 -1.51 3.54 42.41
CA ARG A 478 -0.71 4.65 42.97
C ARG A 478 0.26 5.26 41.95
N GLY A 479 0.34 4.68 40.75
CA GLY A 479 1.25 5.09 39.69
C GLY A 479 1.43 4.01 38.62
N PRO A 480 2.33 4.22 37.64
CA PRO A 480 2.49 3.33 36.48
C PRO A 480 2.77 1.87 36.83
N GLY A 481 3.55 1.61 37.88
CA GLY A 481 3.87 0.24 38.31
C GLY A 481 2.63 -0.55 38.77
N SER A 482 1.78 0.05 39.59
CA SER A 482 0.50 -0.57 40.03
C SER A 482 -0.59 -0.51 38.95
N PHE A 483 -0.46 0.42 37.99
CA PHE A 483 -1.42 0.58 36.89
C PHE A 483 -1.34 -0.59 35.90
N VAL A 484 -0.14 -1.08 35.56
CA VAL A 484 0.01 -2.16 34.56
C VAL A 484 -0.77 -3.43 34.91
N PRO A 485 -0.66 -4.00 36.14
CA PRO A 485 -1.47 -5.15 36.52
C PRO A 485 -2.98 -4.85 36.47
N ALA A 486 -3.41 -3.71 37.03
CA ALA A 486 -4.82 -3.30 37.02
C ALA A 486 -5.35 -3.15 35.58
N PHE A 487 -4.52 -2.63 34.67
CA PHE A 487 -4.87 -2.46 33.27
C PHE A 487 -5.09 -3.80 32.55
N LEU A 488 -4.21 -4.77 32.78
CA LEU A 488 -4.39 -6.12 32.24
C LEU A 488 -5.66 -6.79 32.79
N ASP A 489 -5.93 -6.62 34.10
CA ASP A 489 -7.14 -7.13 34.74
C ASP A 489 -8.42 -6.50 34.16
N GLU A 490 -8.41 -5.20 33.87
CA GLU A 490 -9.55 -4.51 33.26
C GLU A 490 -9.80 -4.95 31.81
N LEU A 491 -8.75 -5.15 31.02
CA LEU A 491 -8.88 -5.73 29.68
C LEU A 491 -9.53 -7.12 29.75
N TYR A 492 -9.07 -7.94 30.68
CA TYR A 492 -9.64 -9.27 30.93
C TYR A 492 -11.09 -9.21 31.41
N ALA A 493 -11.43 -8.23 32.26
CA ALA A 493 -12.79 -8.03 32.75
C ALA A 493 -13.74 -7.64 31.62
N ILE A 494 -13.35 -6.70 30.74
CA ILE A 494 -14.14 -6.31 29.57
C ILE A 494 -14.32 -7.49 28.62
N ARG A 495 -13.25 -8.24 28.32
CA ARG A 495 -13.31 -9.48 27.53
C ARG A 495 -14.35 -10.44 28.12
N THR A 496 -14.26 -10.72 29.42
CA THR A 496 -15.14 -11.66 30.13
C THR A 496 -16.60 -11.21 30.09
N ALA A 497 -16.85 -9.91 30.24
CA ALA A 497 -18.18 -9.34 30.13
C ALA A 497 -18.73 -9.48 28.69
N ALA A 498 -17.93 -9.14 27.68
CA ALA A 498 -18.31 -9.25 26.27
C ALA A 498 -18.64 -10.70 25.87
N SER A 499 -17.86 -11.69 26.31
CA SER A 499 -18.14 -13.11 26.05
C SER A 499 -19.43 -13.61 26.73
N LYS A 500 -19.92 -12.92 27.76
CA LYS A 500 -21.23 -13.19 28.40
C LYS A 500 -22.36 -12.33 27.83
N GLY A 501 -22.08 -11.53 26.80
CA GLY A 501 -22.98 -10.56 26.21
C GLY A 501 -23.39 -9.41 27.14
N GLN A 502 -22.51 -9.07 28.09
CA GLN A 502 -22.71 -7.97 29.03
C GLN A 502 -22.00 -6.72 28.50
N ASP A 503 -22.76 -5.84 27.86
CA ASP A 503 -22.22 -4.68 27.15
C ASP A 503 -22.15 -3.40 28.02
N GLY A 504 -22.41 -3.52 29.33
CA GLY A 504 -22.46 -2.38 30.26
C GLY A 504 -21.14 -1.62 30.42
N TRP A 505 -20.01 -2.21 30.01
CA TRP A 505 -18.68 -1.59 30.10
C TRP A 505 -18.52 -0.36 29.19
N ILE A 506 -19.27 -0.27 28.08
CA ILE A 506 -19.19 0.85 27.12
C ILE A 506 -20.30 1.90 27.31
N SER A 507 -21.40 1.54 27.98
CA SER A 507 -22.59 2.39 28.09
C SER A 507 -22.28 3.74 28.75
N GLY A 508 -22.43 4.83 28.00
CA GLY A 508 -22.11 6.19 28.47
C GLY A 508 -20.62 6.46 28.70
N ARG A 509 -19.73 5.56 28.24
CA ARG A 509 -18.27 5.65 28.44
C ARG A 509 -17.51 6.03 27.17
N ALA A 510 -18.03 5.72 25.99
CA ALA A 510 -17.41 6.08 24.72
C ALA A 510 -17.45 7.60 24.49
N LYS A 511 -16.27 8.23 24.40
CA LYS A 511 -16.08 9.67 24.18
C LYS A 511 -15.65 9.89 22.74
N LEU A 512 -16.62 9.81 21.84
CA LEU A 512 -16.40 9.89 20.39
C LEU A 512 -16.98 11.17 19.81
N ARG A 513 -16.28 11.73 18.82
CA ARG A 513 -16.80 12.82 17.98
C ARG A 513 -16.38 12.63 16.53
N GLU A 514 -17.28 12.92 15.61
CA GLU A 514 -16.94 12.95 14.18
C GLU A 514 -16.34 14.32 13.85
N VAL A 515 -15.19 14.34 13.18
CA VAL A 515 -14.54 15.57 12.73
C VAL A 515 -14.89 15.79 11.26
N LYS A 516 -15.65 16.86 10.98
CA LYS A 516 -15.98 17.26 9.60
C LYS A 516 -14.83 18.10 9.03
N LEU A 517 -14.37 17.76 7.81
CA LEU A 517 -13.17 18.30 7.16
C LEU A 517 -13.39 18.62 5.68
#